data_AF-A0A0R3I7P2-F1
#
_entry.id   AF-A0A0R3I7P2-F1
#
_cell.length_a   1.000
_cell.length_b   1.000
_cell.length_c   1.000
_cell.angle_alpha   90.00
_cell.angle_beta   90.00
_cell.angle_gamma   90.00
#
_symmetry.space_group_name_H-M   'P 1'
#
loop_
_entity.id
_entity.type
_entity.pdbx_description
1 polymer ?
#
loop_
_entity_poly.entity_id
_entity_poly.type
_entity_poly.pdbx_seq_one_letter_code
_entity_poly.pdbx_strand_id
1 'polypeptide(L)' 'MPNPIPQNDTTRLIVYAVMFLAVFAGTVALVALGKMEADDALQWIVSGAGLIGTGLGGLKLAQDMRGGGTGGSAE' A
#
# COMPACT_ATOMS: atom_id res chain seq x y z
N MET A 1 5.00 -21.29 9.77
CA MET A 1 3.93 -20.28 9.98
C MET A 1 3.36 -19.89 8.63
N PRO A 2 2.03 -19.83 8.43
CA PRO A 2 1.43 -19.34 7.19
C PRO A 2 1.89 -17.91 6.89
N ASN A 3 2.26 -17.63 5.64
CA ASN A 3 2.75 -16.32 5.22
C ASN A 3 1.59 -15.31 5.22
N PRO A 4 1.63 -14.22 6.01
CA PRO A 4 0.53 -13.25 6.08
C PRO A 4 0.41 -12.38 4.82
N ILE A 5 1.38 -12.48 3.90
CA ILE A 5 1.43 -11.68 2.68
C ILE A 5 0.82 -12.48 1.52
N PRO A 6 -0.18 -11.92 0.80
CA PRO A 6 -0.68 -12.53 -0.43
C PRO A 6 0.47 -12.70 -1.43
N GLN A 7 0.75 -13.95 -1.80
CA GLN A 7 1.83 -14.27 -2.75
C GLN A 7 1.45 -13.99 -4.20
N ASN A 8 0.16 -13.83 -4.50
CA ASN A 8 -0.31 -13.40 -5.81
C ASN A 8 -0.18 -11.88 -5.95
N ASP A 9 0.67 -11.45 -6.89
CA ASP A 9 0.91 -10.03 -7.19
C ASP A 9 -0.36 -9.27 -7.58
N THR A 10 -1.27 -9.91 -8.31
CA THR A 10 -2.57 -9.33 -8.68
C THR A 10 -3.43 -9.08 -7.45
N THR A 11 -3.48 -10.05 -6.52
CA THR A 11 -4.21 -9.89 -5.25
C THR A 11 -3.60 -8.77 -4.42
N ARG A 12 -2.27 -8.70 -4.36
CA ARG A 12 -1.57 -7.64 -3.63
C ARG A 12 -1.86 -6.26 -4.23
N LEU A 13 -1.84 -6.12 -5.56
CA LEU A 13 -2.21 -4.88 -6.25
C LEU A 13 -3.65 -4.47 -5.94
N ILE A 14 -4.60 -5.41 -6.01
CA ILE A 14 -6.02 -5.15 -5.72
C ILE A 14 -6.18 -4.64 -4.28
N VAL A 15 -5.53 -5.28 -3.30
CA VAL A 15 -5.61 -4.86 -1.89
C VAL A 15 -5.13 -3.42 -1.73
N TYR A 16 -3.99 -3.07 -2.33
CA TYR A 16 -3.48 -1.70 -2.25
C TYR A 16 -4.36 -0.68 -2.97
N ALA A 17 -4.90 -1.04 -4.15
CA ALA A 17 -5.82 -0.17 -4.87
C ALA A 17 -7.10 0.09 -4.08
N VAL A 18 -7.68 -0.94 -3.46
CA VAL A 18 -8.88 -0.81 -2.62
C VAL A 18 -8.60 0.02 -1.38
N MET A 19 -7.45 -0.16 -0.72
CA MET A 19 -7.05 0.68 0.42
C MET A 19 -6.93 2.16 0.03
N PHE A 20 -6.31 2.44 -1.11
CA PHE A 20 -6.20 3.81 -1.62
C PHE A 20 -7.58 4.42 -1.93
N LEU A 21 -8.44 3.66 -2.63
CA LEU A 21 -9.80 4.11 -2.94
C LEU A 21 -10.63 4.37 -1.70
N ALA A 22 -10.50 3.56 -0.64
CA ALA A 22 -11.22 3.77 0.61
C ALA A 22 -10.79 5.07 1.31
N VAL A 23 -9.48 5.35 1.38
CA VAL A 23 -8.96 6.61 1.94
C VAL A 23 -9.42 7.78 1.09
N PHE A 24 -9.24 7.71 -0.24
CA PHE A 24 -9.63 8.77 -1.16
C PHE A 24 -11.12 9.09 -1.06
N ALA A 25 -11.99 8.08 -1.17
CA ALA A 25 -13.44 8.27 -1.10
C ALA A 25 -13.89 8.81 0.26
N GLY A 26 -13.29 8.34 1.36
CA GLY A 26 -13.58 8.85 2.70
C GLY A 26 -13.21 10.33 2.86
N THR A 27 -12.06 10.74 2.34
CA THR A 27 -11.62 12.14 2.38
C THR A 27 -12.50 13.03 1.52
N VAL A 28 -12.84 12.60 0.29
CA VAL A 28 -13.77 13.32 -0.59
C VAL A 28 -15.15 13.45 0.05
N ALA A 29 -15.65 12.41 0.71
CA ALA A 29 -16.91 12.48 1.44
C ALA A 29 -16.85 13.53 2.56
N LEU A 30 -15.79 13.56 3.36
CA LEU A 30 -15.62 14.56 4.43
C LEU A 30 -15.63 16.01 3.89
N VAL A 31 -14.99 16.25 2.75
CA VAL A 31 -15.03 17.56 2.07
C VAL A 31 -16.44 17.88 1.58
N ALA A 32 -17.11 16.93 0.93
CA ALA A 32 -18.46 17.12 0.41
C ALA A 32 -19.49 17.42 1.53
N LEU A 33 -19.29 16.85 2.72
CA LEU A 33 -20.09 17.16 3.91
C LEU A 33 -19.69 18.49 4.60
N GLY A 34 -18.69 19.21 4.09
CA GLY A 34 -18.19 20.46 4.70
C GLY A 34 -17.50 20.24 6.04
N LYS A 35 -17.05 19.01 6.33
CA LYS A 35 -16.36 18.65 7.58
C LYS A 35 -14.84 18.77 7.49
N MET A 36 -14.33 19.09 6.31
CA MET A 36 -12.90 19.19 6.00
C MET A 36 -12.71 20.18 4.86
N GLU A 37 -11.69 21.02 4.94
CA GLU A 37 -11.30 21.92 3.87
C GLU A 37 -10.57 21.15 2.76
N ALA A 38 -10.68 21.62 1.51
CA ALA A 38 -10.12 20.90 0.36
C ALA A 38 -8.59 20.78 0.44
N ASP A 39 -7.91 21.79 0.99
CA ASP A 39 -6.46 21.80 1.16
C ASP A 39 -6.01 20.75 2.19
N ASP A 40 -6.69 20.66 3.33
CA ASP A 40 -6.45 19.63 4.35
C ASP A 40 -6.71 18.22 3.81
N ALA A 41 -7.76 18.05 3.02
CA ALA A 41 -8.10 16.78 2.39
C ALA A 41 -7.02 16.35 1.37
N LEU A 42 -6.52 17.28 0.56
CA LEU A 42 -5.46 17.00 -0.40
C LEU A 42 -4.18 16.57 0.32
N GLN A 43 -3.81 17.24 1.42
CA GLN A 43 -2.67 16.83 2.25
C GLN A 43 -2.84 15.42 2.81
N TRP A 44 -4.03 15.07 3.29
CA TRP A 44 -4.32 13.72 3.79
C TRP A 44 -4.25 12.65 2.70
N ILE A 45 -4.79 12.94 1.51
CA ILE A 45 -4.73 12.03 0.36
C ILE A 45 -3.27 11.80 -0.05
N VAL A 46 -2.46 12.87 -0.18
CA VAL A 46 -1.05 12.76 -0.57
C VAL A 46 -0.23 12.00 0.48
N SER A 47 -0.43 12.32 1.76
CA SER A 47 0.27 11.65 2.87
C SER A 47 -0.16 10.18 3.00
N GLY A 48 -1.45 9.89 2.86
CA GLY A 48 -2.00 8.53 2.88
C GLY A 48 -1.55 7.70 1.68
N ALA A 49 -1.53 8.29 0.48
CA ALA A 49 -1.00 7.65 -0.72
C ALA A 49 0.50 7.32 -0.58
N GLY A 50 1.27 8.22 0.00
CA GLY A 50 2.69 8.01 0.29
C GLY A 50 2.92 6.84 1.27
N LEU A 51 2.08 6.70 2.29
CA LEU A 51 2.12 5.57 3.23
C LEU A 51 1.78 4.23 2.55
N ILE A 52 0.79 4.21 1.66
CA ILE A 52 0.41 2.99 0.92
C ILE A 52 1.51 2.62 -0.10
N GLY A 53 2.08 3.61 -0.78
CA GLY A 53 3.14 3.42 -1.79
C GLY A 53 4.48 2.97 -1.22
N THR A 54 4.91 3.53 -0.09
CA THR A 54 6.12 3.09 0.63
C THR A 54 5.99 1.64 1.12
N GLY A 55 4.78 1.23 1.51
CA GLY A 55 4.45 -0.17 1.80
C GLY A 55 4.71 -1.11 0.62
N LEU A 56 4.40 -0.69 -0.62
CA LEU A 56 4.62 -1.47 -1.85
C LEU A 56 6.11 -1.66 -2.19
N GLY A 57 6.89 -0.58 -2.08
CA GLY A 57 8.34 -0.63 -2.30
C GLY A 57 9.06 -1.45 -1.23
N GLY A 58 8.69 -1.26 0.04
CA GLY A 58 9.21 -2.03 1.17
C GLY A 58 8.85 -3.51 1.11
N LEU A 59 7.63 -3.86 0.67
CA LEU A 59 7.26 -5.26 0.49
C LEU A 59 8.04 -5.94 -0.63
N LYS A 60 8.22 -5.26 -1.78
CA LYS A 60 9.04 -5.80 -2.87
C LYS A 60 10.48 -6.02 -2.42
N LEU A 61 11.07 -5.07 -1.70
CA LEU A 61 12.42 -5.21 -1.13
C LEU A 61 12.49 -6.37 -0.12
N ALA A 62 11.51 -6.49 0.78
CA ALA A 62 11.45 -7.59 1.75
C ALA A 62 11.21 -8.94 1.09
N GLN A 63 10.48 -8.99 -0.04
CA GLN A 63 10.33 -10.19 -0.87
C GLN A 63 11.63 -10.52 -1.60
N ASP A 64 12.32 -9.54 -2.17
CA ASP A 64 13.59 -9.73 -2.86
C ASP A 64 14.67 -10.26 -1.91
N MET A 65 14.77 -9.68 -0.70
CA MET A 65 15.63 -10.18 0.37
C MET A 65 15.31 -11.61 0.82
N ARG A 66 14.04 -12.04 0.75
CA ARG A 66 13.64 -13.42 1.10
C ARG A 66 13.72 -14.39 -0.08
N GLY A 67 13.59 -13.89 -1.31
CA GLY A 67 13.67 -14.65 -2.56
C GLY A 67 15.10 -14.95 -3.00
N GLY A 68 16.07 -14.11 -2.61
CA GLY A 68 17.51 -14.35 -2.83
C GLY A 68 18.14 -15.46 -1.97
N GLY A 69 17.34 -16.21 -1.19
CA GLY A 69 17.80 -17.22 -0.23
C GLY A 69 17.93 -18.67 -0.73
N THR A 70 17.73 -18.95 -2.02
CA THR A 70 17.89 -20.31 -2.56
C THR A 70 18.65 -20.28 -3.87
N GLY A 71 19.98 -20.35 -3.79
CA GLY A 71 20.84 -20.53 -4.95
C GLY A 71 22.27 -20.08 -4.73
N GLY A 72 23.04 -20.79 -3.90
CA GLY A 72 24.47 -20.50 -3.77
C GLY A 72 25.18 -21.11 -2.57
N SER A 73 25.24 -22.44 -2.51
CA SER A 73 26.45 -23.16 -2.08
C SER A 73 26.41 -24.53 -2.75
N ALA A 74 27.06 -24.60 -3.91
CA ALA A 74 27.68 -25.82 -4.36
C ALA A 74 28.87 -26.08 -3.43
N GLU A 75 28.85 -27.20 -2.72
CA GLU A 75 29.97 -28.06 -2.28
C GLU A 75 29.44 -29.16 -1.36
#